data_AF-A0A3D1HIT1-F1
#
_entry.id   AF-A0A3D1HIT1-F1
#
_cell.length_a   1.000
_cell.length_b   1.000
_cell.length_c   1.000
_cell.angle_alpha   90.00
_cell.angle_beta   90.00
_cell.angle_gamma   90.00
#
_symmetry.space_group_name_H-M   'P 1'
#
loop_
_entity.id
_entity.type
_entity.pdbx_description
1 polymer ?
#
loop_
_entity_poly.entity_id
_entity_poly.type
_entity_poly.pdbx_seq_one_letter_code
_entity_poly.pdbx_strand_id
1 'polypeptide(L)' 'MERKLYPIGIQTFERIRKEDKFYVDKTEYVYRMTHTDGTYF' A
#
# COMPACT_ATOMS: atom_id res chain seq x y z
N MET A 1 -21.80 -1.16 0.00
CA MET A 1 -20.49 -1.80 -0.23
C MET A 1 -19.88 -2.09 1.13
N GLU A 2 -19.39 -3.31 1.34
CA GLU A 2 -18.73 -3.70 2.59
C GLU A 2 -17.34 -3.04 2.69
N ARG A 3 -16.93 -2.58 3.88
CA ARG A 3 -15.62 -1.95 4.09
C ARG A 3 -14.55 -3.03 4.22
N LYS A 4 -13.59 -3.08 3.29
CA LYS A 4 -12.38 -3.91 3.44
C LYS A 4 -11.36 -3.25 4.38
N LEU A 5 -10.53 -4.08 5.00
CA LEU A 5 -9.47 -3.62 5.89
C LEU A 5 -8.17 -3.36 5.12
N TYR A 6 -7.38 -2.40 5.60
CA TYR A 6 -6.01 -2.20 5.10
C TYR A 6 -5.05 -3.23 5.71
N PRO A 7 -4.04 -3.69 4.95
CA PRO A 7 -3.15 -4.77 5.37
C PRO A 7 -2.00 -4.27 6.26
N ILE A 8 -2.31 -3.57 7.35
CA ILE A 8 -1.28 -3.04 8.28
C ILE A 8 -0.58 -4.23 8.95
N GLY A 9 0.76 -4.28 8.84
CA GLY A 9 1.58 -5.34 9.42
C GLY A 9 1.52 -6.70 8.71
N ILE A 10 0.89 -6.79 7.54
CA ILE A 10 0.92 -8.00 6.70
C ILE A 10 2.06 -7.91 5.70
N GLN A 11 2.93 -8.92 5.73
CA GLN A 11 4.16 -8.94 4.95
C GLN A 11 4.07 -9.81 3.68
N THR A 12 2.92 -10.45 3.40
CA THR A 12 2.78 -11.38 2.26
C THR A 12 1.49 -11.16 1.47
N PHE A 13 1.59 -11.29 0.14
CA PHE A 13 0.47 -11.13 -0.78
C PHE A 13 -0.61 -12.22 -0.61
N GLU A 14 -0.20 -13.45 -0.31
CA GLU A 14 -1.11 -14.56 -0.07
C GLU A 14 -2.11 -14.24 1.05
N ARG A 15 -1.63 -13.66 2.16
CA ARG A 15 -2.49 -13.29 3.29
C ARG A 15 -3.45 -12.16 2.94
N ILE A 16 -3.02 -11.17 2.14
CA ILE A 16 -3.91 -10.11 1.65
C ILE A 16 -5.09 -10.70 0.88
N ARG A 17 -4.82 -11.68 0.01
CA ARG A 17 -5.85 -12.36 -0.80
C ARG A 17 -6.77 -13.24 0.02
N LYS A 18 -6.22 -14.04 0.94
CA LYS A 18 -7.00 -14.96 1.78
C LYS A 18 -7.84 -14.26 2.85
N GLU A 19 -7.36 -13.13 3.38
CA GLU A 19 -8.04 -12.36 4.43
C GLU A 19 -8.93 -11.23 3.86
N ASP A 20 -9.15 -11.20 2.53
CA ASP A 20 -9.93 -10.19 1.81
C ASP A 20 -9.59 -8.73 2.16
N LYS A 21 -8.29 -8.42 2.24
CA LYS A 21 -7.79 -7.07 2.54
C LYS A 21 -7.51 -6.28 1.27
N PHE A 22 -7.43 -4.96 1.42
CA PHE A 22 -7.02 -4.11 0.32
C PHE A 22 -5.59 -4.40 -0.13
N TYR A 23 -5.38 -4.42 -1.44
CA TYR A 23 -4.06 -4.28 -2.02
C TYR A 23 -3.78 -2.78 -2.20
N VAL A 24 -2.66 -2.29 -1.68
CA VAL A 24 -2.25 -0.89 -1.77
C VAL A 24 -0.97 -0.82 -2.57
N ASP A 25 -1.06 -0.37 -3.81
CA ASP A 25 0.12 -0.04 -4.61
C ASP A 25 0.68 1.31 -4.15
N LYS A 26 1.97 1.34 -3.85
CA LYS A 26 2.70 2.53 -3.39
C LYS A 26 3.84 2.91 -4.33
N THR A 27 3.96 2.24 -5.47
CA THR A 27 5.11 2.37 -6.37
C THR A 27 5.32 3.82 -6.80
N GLU A 28 4.27 4.48 -7.29
CA GLU A 28 4.33 5.89 -7.70
C GLU A 28 4.65 6.81 -6.51
N TYR A 29 4.04 6.56 -5.35
CA TYR A 29 4.25 7.36 -4.15
C TYR A 29 5.71 7.30 -3.69
N VAL A 30 6.29 6.10 -3.64
CA VAL A 30 7.70 5.89 -3.29
C VAL A 30 8.63 6.50 -4.35
N TYR A 31 8.29 6.36 -5.63
CA TYR A 31 9.06 6.98 -6.71
C TYR A 31 9.13 8.50 -6.53
N ARG A 32 7.99 9.17 -6.35
CA ARG A 32 7.95 10.62 -6.10
C ARG A 32 8.75 11.00 -4.84
N MET A 33 8.60 10.27 -3.73
CA MET A 33 9.36 10.52 -2.49
C MET A 33 10.88 10.49 -2.67
N THR A 34 11.37 9.70 -3.62
CA THR A 34 12.81 9.44 -3.79
C THR A 34 13.42 10.17 -4.99
N HIS A 35 12.60 10.65 -5.92
CA HIS A 35 13.02 11.23 -7.20
C HIS A 35 12.50 12.66 -7.43
N THR A 36 11.99 13.32 -6.39
CA THR A 36 11.65 14.75 -6.44
C THR A 36 12.55 15.50 -5.47
N ASP A 37 13.17 16.60 -5.90
CA ASP A 37 14.10 17.42 -5.10
C ASP A 37 13.39 18.25 -4.00
N GLY A 38 12.10 18.03 -3.75
CA GLY A 38 11.25 18.84 -2.88
C GLY A 38 10.81 18.12 -1.62
N THR A 39 11.01 18.77 -0.47
CA THR A 39 10.81 18.27 0.92
C THR A 39 9.37 17.93 1.32
N TYR A 40 8.42 17.82 0.39
CA TYR A 40 7.00 17.66 0.73
C TYR A 40 6.35 16.51 -0.02
N PHE A 41 6.26 15.37 0.67
CA PHE A 41 5.44 14.20 0.33
C PHE A 41 4.61 13.82 1.55
#